data_AF-A0A4Z2BXK8-F1
#
_entry.id   AF-A0A4Z2BXK8-F1
#
_cell.length_a   1.000
_cell.length_b   1.000
_cell.length_c   1.000
_cell.angle_alpha   90.00
_cell.angle_beta   90.00
_cell.angle_gamma   90.00
#
_symmetry.space_group_name_H-M   'P 1'
#
loop_
_entity.id
_entity.type
_entity.pdbx_description
1 polymer ?
#
loop_
_entity_poly.entity_id
_entity_poly.type
_entity_poly.pdbx_seq_one_letter_code
_entity_poly.pdbx_strand_id
1 'polypeptide(L)'
;MRAKQGQNQNGGLAFRLLQAITALLTSAHAGPIVMSMHRSHALSCPLMRQLHLYQRLVSQDVAFSSLFIKVIVEMLMWLDSPNVEGGPLKTLLKSFAGQNSHKHMQSDVRTGFLHIAEALEVHRDAEVPLRAVIAMLKAGDRCNTEAELVVKVLQGLMEARSPYLEELLSLLMTQSGTAGSVTTLISLLLQKSEEGAVKKEADSNNCEVTKSGLSSGLLVDWLEHLDPEVTSVCPDRQQKLLFALNKARGSPAYRPYLLALLTHQSNWSSLLQCISTILSKHRDYKLDPSSSLDFLWACSHIPRIWQGRDQKIRQNKTDKFVLRLASEELISLVDLILFESELNSRESPGDDMGGLDQVACSLIQSRLPLLHSYCNGDLENIKKVSEYLISCTKKYEDSVISKRCQNLLLQIYLHFPEVIQHVTLPEGTFSSGGAAHSNSCKLDVLVHRLVTLLADVGDSKSAENRASDANLACRKLAVSHPVLLLRHLSMIAGLLHSRIHLNLH
;
A
#
# COMPACT_ATOMS: atom_id res chain seq x y z
N MET A 1 43.79 5.97 -49.87
CA MET A 1 43.44 5.68 -48.46
C MET A 1 44.11 4.38 -48.02
N ARG A 2 45.44 4.36 -47.80
CA ARG A 2 46.11 3.19 -47.21
C ARG A 2 46.20 3.41 -45.70
N ALA A 3 45.31 2.78 -44.94
CA ALA A 3 45.41 2.73 -43.48
C ALA A 3 46.27 1.52 -43.09
N LYS A 4 47.38 1.76 -42.38
CA LYS A 4 48.09 0.72 -41.63
C LYS A 4 47.61 0.79 -40.19
N GLN A 5 47.39 -0.37 -39.57
CA GLN A 5 46.93 -0.50 -38.19
C GLN A 5 47.87 0.30 -37.25
N GLY A 6 47.31 1.23 -36.47
CA GLY A 6 48.05 1.97 -35.42
C GLY A 6 48.79 3.25 -35.83
N GLN A 7 48.63 3.81 -37.04
CA GLN A 7 49.15 5.15 -37.36
C GLN A 7 48.05 6.22 -37.29
N ASN A 8 48.06 7.02 -36.23
CA ASN A 8 47.23 8.22 -36.11
C ASN A 8 47.82 9.34 -36.98
N GLN A 9 47.34 9.48 -38.22
CA GLN A 9 47.63 10.66 -39.04
C GLN A 9 46.55 11.72 -38.79
N ASN A 10 46.75 12.56 -37.76
CA ASN A 10 45.96 13.78 -37.60
C ASN A 10 46.06 14.60 -38.89
N GLY A 11 44.93 14.81 -39.58
CA GLY A 11 44.88 15.52 -40.86
C GLY A 11 45.08 14.65 -42.12
N GLY A 12 44.99 13.32 -42.01
CA GLY A 12 44.96 12.42 -43.17
C GLY A 12 43.79 12.69 -44.12
N LEU A 13 43.92 12.24 -45.38
CA LEU A 13 42.92 12.43 -46.43
C LEU A 13 41.51 11.97 -46.01
N ALA A 14 41.41 10.91 -45.19
CA ALA A 14 40.17 10.40 -44.63
C ALA A 14 39.44 11.42 -43.76
N PHE A 15 40.18 12.05 -42.84
CA PHE A 15 39.64 13.02 -41.89
C PHE A 15 39.23 14.32 -42.60
N ARG A 16 40.04 14.80 -43.56
CA ARG A 16 39.67 15.97 -44.38
C ARG A 16 38.45 15.72 -45.25
N LEU A 17 38.34 14.51 -45.83
CA LEU A 17 37.17 14.13 -46.61
C LEU A 17 35.92 14.07 -45.74
N LEU A 18 36.04 13.58 -44.52
CA LEU A 18 34.94 13.55 -43.55
C LEU A 18 34.54 14.96 -43.10
N GLN A 19 35.50 15.85 -42.85
CA GLN A 19 35.24 17.26 -42.56
C GLN A 19 34.55 17.96 -43.73
N ALA A 20 34.97 17.68 -44.97
CA ALA A 20 34.34 18.22 -46.16
C ALA A 20 32.89 17.73 -46.31
N ILE A 21 32.62 16.44 -46.08
CA ILE A 21 31.26 15.90 -46.05
C ILE A 21 30.44 16.58 -44.96
N THR A 22 31.00 16.74 -43.76
CA THR A 22 30.31 17.44 -42.66
C THR A 22 29.97 18.88 -43.04
N ALA A 23 30.91 19.61 -43.62
CA ALA A 23 30.69 20.98 -44.08
C ALA A 23 29.59 21.06 -45.16
N LEU A 24 29.53 20.09 -46.06
CA LEU A 24 28.49 19.97 -47.08
C LEU A 24 27.12 19.66 -46.46
N LEU A 25 27.06 18.81 -45.43
CA LEU A 25 25.83 18.48 -44.71
C LEU A 25 25.32 19.63 -43.83
N THR A 26 26.20 20.55 -43.41
CA THR A 26 25.80 21.79 -42.73
C THR A 26 25.41 22.93 -43.68
N SER A 27 25.57 22.74 -44.99
CA SER A 27 25.24 23.76 -46.00
C SER A 27 23.76 23.72 -46.41
N ALA A 28 23.27 24.79 -47.03
CA ALA A 28 21.90 24.86 -47.58
C ALA A 28 21.60 23.80 -48.65
N HIS A 29 22.62 23.11 -49.18
CA HIS A 29 22.50 22.09 -50.22
C HIS A 29 22.53 20.65 -49.68
N ALA A 30 22.48 20.47 -48.36
CA ALA A 30 22.58 19.15 -47.72
C ALA A 30 21.54 18.14 -48.24
N GLY A 31 20.26 18.50 -48.27
CA GLY A 31 19.18 17.62 -48.74
C GLY A 31 19.36 17.13 -50.18
N PRO A 32 19.51 18.03 -51.17
CA PRO A 32 19.76 17.64 -52.57
C PRO A 32 21.01 16.77 -52.76
N ILE A 33 22.08 17.05 -52.02
CA ILE A 33 23.34 16.28 -52.08
C ILE A 33 23.13 14.87 -51.53
N VAL A 34 22.49 14.73 -50.36
CA VAL A 34 22.21 13.42 -49.76
C VAL A 34 21.29 12.59 -50.66
N MET A 35 20.28 13.21 -51.26
CA MET A 35 19.38 12.55 -52.22
C MET A 35 20.11 12.14 -53.51
N SER A 36 21.05 12.95 -53.99
CA SER A 36 21.92 12.59 -55.12
C SER A 36 22.86 11.43 -54.77
N MET A 37 23.45 11.43 -53.57
CA MET A 37 24.27 10.32 -53.06
C MET A 37 23.47 9.02 -52.89
N HIS A 38 22.19 9.12 -52.53
CA HIS A 38 21.28 7.97 -52.43
C HIS A 38 20.95 7.40 -53.82
N ARG A 39 20.70 8.26 -54.81
CA ARG A 39 20.48 7.84 -56.21
C ARG A 39 21.76 7.24 -56.82
N SER A 40 22.92 7.86 -56.58
CA SER A 40 24.24 7.43 -57.05
C SER A 40 24.97 6.50 -56.05
N HIS A 41 24.25 5.48 -55.58
CA HIS A 41 24.75 4.54 -54.57
C HIS A 41 26.04 3.79 -54.95
N ALA A 42 26.37 3.70 -56.24
CA ALA A 42 27.58 3.07 -56.75
C ALA A 42 28.88 3.75 -56.25
N LEU A 43 28.85 5.05 -55.92
CA LEU A 43 30.00 5.80 -55.42
C LEU A 43 29.91 6.08 -53.92
N SER A 44 28.70 6.39 -53.42
CA SER A 44 28.49 6.73 -52.01
C SER A 44 28.66 5.53 -51.08
N CYS A 45 28.15 4.34 -51.45
CA CYS A 45 28.27 3.14 -50.62
C CYS A 45 29.73 2.68 -50.43
N PRO A 46 30.57 2.56 -51.47
CA PRO A 46 31.99 2.23 -51.30
C PRO A 46 32.76 3.27 -50.50
N LEU A 47 32.47 4.56 -50.69
CA LEU A 47 33.11 5.64 -49.94
C LEU A 47 32.78 5.54 -48.44
N MET A 48 31.51 5.33 -48.08
CA MET A 48 31.11 5.13 -46.69
C MET A 48 31.69 3.83 -46.10
N ARG A 49 31.81 2.76 -46.88
CA ARG A 49 32.51 1.53 -46.44
C ARG A 49 33.99 1.78 -46.18
N GLN A 50 34.67 2.56 -47.02
CA GLN A 50 36.08 2.89 -46.81
C GLN A 50 36.31 3.77 -45.58
N LEU A 51 35.44 4.75 -45.34
CA LEU A 51 35.47 5.56 -44.12
C LEU A 51 35.19 4.72 -42.87
N HIS A 52 34.24 3.78 -42.95
CA HIS A 52 33.97 2.85 -41.87
C HIS A 52 35.15 1.87 -41.61
N LEU A 53 35.78 1.35 -42.66
CA LEU A 53 37.00 0.54 -42.52
C LEU A 53 38.14 1.34 -41.89
N TYR A 54 38.29 2.62 -42.23
CA TYR A 54 39.24 3.51 -41.59
C TYR A 54 38.92 3.71 -40.10
N GLN A 55 37.67 3.98 -39.75
CA GLN A 55 37.19 4.08 -38.36
C GLN A 55 37.52 2.80 -37.57
N ARG A 56 37.38 1.63 -38.19
CA ARG A 56 37.64 0.33 -37.56
C ARG A 56 39.13 0.05 -37.36
N LEU A 57 39.98 0.50 -38.26
CA LEU A 57 41.44 0.33 -38.19
C LEU A 57 42.13 1.39 -37.30
N VAL A 58 41.51 2.55 -37.11
CA VAL A 58 42.00 3.69 -36.32
C VAL A 58 40.97 4.06 -35.24
N SER A 59 40.54 3.07 -34.46
CA SER A 59 39.48 3.22 -33.45
C SER A 59 39.89 4.07 -32.24
N GLN A 60 41.16 4.45 -32.12
CA GLN A 60 41.68 5.32 -31.04
C GLN A 60 41.49 6.82 -31.33
N ASP A 61 41.14 7.19 -32.57
CA ASP A 61 40.87 8.58 -32.94
C ASP A 61 39.41 8.95 -32.63
N VAL A 62 39.21 9.54 -31.46
CA VAL A 62 37.90 9.99 -30.95
C VAL A 62 37.32 11.12 -31.82
N ALA A 63 38.17 11.98 -32.38
CA ALA A 63 37.74 13.09 -33.23
C ALA A 63 37.22 12.59 -34.59
N PHE A 64 37.91 11.63 -35.21
CA PHE A 64 37.43 11.00 -36.45
C PHE A 64 36.13 10.22 -36.21
N SER A 65 36.07 9.44 -35.13
CA SER A 65 34.91 8.59 -34.82
C SER A 65 33.65 9.40 -34.54
N SER A 66 33.75 10.49 -33.77
CA SER A 66 32.63 11.39 -33.48
C SER A 66 32.12 12.12 -34.73
N LEU A 67 33.02 12.65 -35.57
CA LEU A 67 32.65 13.26 -36.85
C LEU A 67 31.99 12.25 -37.80
N PHE A 68 32.44 10.99 -37.79
CA PHE A 68 31.89 9.96 -38.67
C PHE A 68 30.46 9.60 -38.29
N ILE A 69 30.19 9.50 -36.98
CA ILE A 69 28.85 9.27 -36.47
C ILE A 69 27.95 10.47 -36.77
N LYS A 70 28.44 11.71 -36.59
CA LYS A 70 27.69 12.92 -36.92
C LYS A 70 27.24 12.93 -38.39
N VAL A 71 28.15 12.60 -39.31
CA VAL A 71 27.83 12.45 -40.74
C VAL A 71 26.77 11.38 -40.99
N ILE A 72 26.86 10.21 -40.34
CA ILE A 72 25.86 9.14 -40.50
C ILE A 72 24.48 9.60 -40.03
N VAL A 73 24.39 10.22 -38.85
CA VAL A 73 23.12 10.69 -38.27
C VAL A 73 22.50 11.78 -39.14
N GLU A 74 23.29 12.78 -39.57
CA GLU A 74 22.80 13.86 -40.43
C GLU A 74 22.30 13.32 -41.78
N MET A 75 23.02 12.36 -42.40
CA MET A 75 22.54 11.73 -43.64
C MET A 75 21.28 10.89 -43.43
N LEU A 76 21.16 10.16 -42.32
CA LEU A 76 19.95 9.38 -41.99
C LEU A 76 18.74 10.27 -41.74
N MET A 77 18.91 11.44 -41.08
CA MET A 77 17.83 12.40 -40.87
C MET A 77 17.18 12.86 -42.18
N TRP A 78 17.96 13.07 -43.24
CA TRP A 78 17.43 13.40 -44.57
C TRP A 78 16.77 12.20 -45.26
N LEU A 79 17.34 11.00 -45.08
CA LEU A 79 16.89 9.77 -45.74
C LEU A 79 15.71 9.06 -45.05
N ASP A 80 15.43 9.35 -43.78
CA ASP A 80 14.31 8.79 -43.01
C ASP A 80 12.99 9.59 -43.21
N SER A 81 13.00 10.61 -44.05
CA SER A 81 11.76 11.25 -44.51
C SER A 81 10.85 10.27 -45.26
N PRO A 82 9.51 10.32 -45.04
CA PRO A 82 8.57 9.28 -45.50
C PRO A 82 8.46 9.17 -47.03
N ASN A 83 8.94 10.17 -47.77
CA ASN A 83 8.87 10.24 -49.23
C ASN A 83 10.08 9.58 -49.93
N VAL A 84 11.02 8.99 -49.18
CA VAL A 84 12.26 8.43 -49.72
C VAL A 84 12.21 6.90 -49.71
N GLU A 85 12.19 6.33 -50.92
CA GLU A 85 12.25 4.87 -51.15
C GLU A 85 13.49 4.25 -50.49
N GLY A 86 13.33 3.01 -50.02
CA GLY A 86 14.43 2.22 -49.48
C GLY A 86 15.55 2.06 -50.51
N GLY A 87 16.80 2.22 -50.08
CA GLY A 87 17.96 2.07 -50.97
C GLY A 87 19.22 1.59 -50.25
N PRO A 88 20.21 1.10 -51.00
CA PRO A 88 21.40 0.43 -50.46
C PRO A 88 22.27 1.35 -49.59
N LEU A 89 22.25 2.67 -49.81
CA LEU A 89 22.94 3.62 -48.94
C LEU A 89 22.23 3.73 -47.58
N LYS A 90 20.90 3.84 -47.56
CA LYS A 90 20.09 3.92 -46.33
C LYS A 90 20.26 2.68 -45.46
N THR A 91 20.23 1.48 -46.03
CA THR A 91 20.44 0.22 -45.27
C THR A 91 21.86 0.11 -44.71
N LEU A 92 22.86 0.53 -45.49
CA LEU A 92 24.26 0.54 -45.09
C LEU A 92 24.52 1.55 -43.97
N LEU A 93 23.97 2.77 -44.05
CA LEU A 93 24.08 3.77 -42.98
C LEU A 93 23.38 3.32 -41.69
N LYS A 94 22.21 2.68 -41.78
CA LYS A 94 21.54 2.08 -40.61
C LYS A 94 22.39 0.97 -39.98
N SER A 95 23.08 0.16 -40.79
CA SER A 95 23.99 -0.87 -40.27
C SER A 95 25.19 -0.29 -39.51
N PHE A 96 25.74 0.84 -39.98
CA PHE A 96 26.84 1.53 -39.28
C PHE A 96 26.37 2.25 -38.02
N ALA A 97 25.17 2.83 -38.04
CA ALA A 97 24.56 3.42 -36.84
C ALA A 97 24.34 2.35 -35.74
N GLY A 98 23.82 1.17 -36.11
CA GLY A 98 23.63 0.06 -35.17
C GLY A 98 24.93 -0.54 -34.63
N GLN A 99 26.01 -0.59 -35.43
CA GLN A 99 27.31 -1.11 -34.96
C GLN A 99 28.08 -0.11 -34.09
N ASN A 100 27.90 1.20 -34.33
CA ASN A 100 28.54 2.25 -33.55
C ASN A 100 27.76 2.58 -32.26
N SER A 101 26.44 2.39 -32.23
CA SER A 101 25.65 2.49 -31.00
C SER A 101 26.11 1.46 -29.97
N HIS A 102 26.44 0.23 -30.36
CA HIS A 102 26.99 -0.79 -29.44
C HIS A 102 28.32 -0.38 -28.77
N LYS A 103 29.14 0.49 -29.38
CA LYS A 103 30.40 0.98 -28.80
C LYS A 103 30.23 2.26 -27.98
N HIS A 104 29.22 3.08 -28.29
CA HIS A 104 28.87 4.26 -27.49
C HIS A 104 27.89 3.91 -26.34
N MET A 105 27.17 2.79 -26.42
CA MET A 105 26.44 2.16 -25.31
C MET A 105 27.37 1.71 -24.18
N GLN A 106 28.64 1.45 -24.50
CA GLN A 106 29.69 1.11 -23.53
C GLN A 106 30.24 2.33 -22.78
N SER A 107 29.77 3.56 -23.05
CA SER A 107 30.35 4.73 -22.39
C SER A 107 29.83 4.96 -20.99
N ASP A 108 28.55 4.69 -20.70
CA ASP A 108 27.96 4.93 -19.37
C ASP A 108 26.67 4.14 -19.12
N VAL A 109 26.54 3.52 -17.95
CA VAL A 109 25.32 2.86 -17.46
C VAL A 109 24.10 3.80 -17.51
N ARG A 110 24.30 5.09 -17.21
CA ARG A 110 23.24 6.11 -17.19
C ARG A 110 22.57 6.31 -18.55
N THR A 111 23.35 6.35 -19.63
CA THR A 111 22.79 6.51 -20.97
C THR A 111 22.00 5.26 -21.37
N GLY A 112 22.45 4.08 -20.95
CA GLY A 112 21.70 2.82 -21.10
C GLY A 112 20.30 2.88 -20.48
N PHE A 113 20.18 3.31 -19.22
CA PHE A 113 18.88 3.45 -18.55
C PHE A 113 17.93 4.45 -19.24
N LEU A 114 18.45 5.57 -19.76
CA LEU A 114 17.64 6.54 -20.49
C LEU A 114 17.06 5.98 -21.80
N HIS A 115 17.86 5.23 -22.57
CA HIS A 115 17.38 4.60 -23.81
C HIS A 115 16.37 3.49 -23.52
N ILE A 116 16.52 2.76 -22.40
CA ILE A 116 15.53 1.76 -21.99
C ILE A 116 14.22 2.46 -21.61
N ALA A 117 14.28 3.55 -20.84
CA ALA A 117 13.08 4.31 -20.48
C ALA A 117 12.34 4.83 -21.73
N GLU A 118 13.05 5.45 -22.67
CA GLU A 118 12.48 5.94 -23.93
C GLU A 118 11.91 4.79 -24.80
N ALA A 119 12.61 3.65 -24.87
CA ALA A 119 12.12 2.49 -25.62
C ALA A 119 10.83 1.91 -24.99
N LEU A 120 10.74 1.86 -23.66
CA LEU A 120 9.57 1.37 -22.93
C LEU A 120 8.37 2.34 -23.07
N GLU A 121 8.61 3.65 -23.05
CA GLU A 121 7.58 4.68 -23.29
C GLU A 121 6.98 4.57 -24.71
N VAL A 122 7.79 4.25 -25.71
CA VAL A 122 7.37 4.11 -27.11
C VAL A 122 6.97 2.65 -27.47
N HIS A 123 6.91 1.74 -26.48
CA HIS A 123 6.63 0.31 -26.66
C HIS A 123 7.50 -0.38 -27.74
N ARG A 124 8.78 0.00 -27.80
CA ARG A 124 9.79 -0.60 -28.68
C ARG A 124 10.56 -1.70 -27.96
N ASP A 125 11.22 -2.55 -28.74
CA ASP A 125 12.08 -3.61 -28.23
C ASP A 125 13.27 -3.02 -27.44
N ALA A 126 13.22 -3.20 -26.11
CA ALA A 126 14.23 -2.75 -25.17
C ALA A 126 15.21 -3.87 -24.76
N GLU A 127 15.15 -5.06 -25.36
CA GLU A 127 15.99 -6.19 -24.94
C GLU A 127 17.49 -5.95 -25.18
N VAL A 128 17.83 -5.36 -26.33
CA VAL A 128 19.23 -5.08 -26.70
C VAL A 128 19.90 -4.10 -25.73
N PRO A 129 19.31 -2.92 -25.42
CA PRO A 129 19.89 -2.02 -24.43
C PRO A 129 19.87 -2.61 -23.02
N LEU A 130 18.86 -3.42 -22.67
CA LEU A 130 18.77 -4.07 -21.36
C LEU A 130 19.89 -5.08 -21.12
N ARG A 131 20.19 -5.95 -22.09
CA ARG A 131 21.31 -6.90 -21.98
C ARG A 131 22.66 -6.20 -21.90
N ALA A 132 22.82 -5.08 -22.62
CA ALA A 132 24.04 -4.28 -22.55
C ALA A 132 24.24 -3.69 -21.15
N VAL A 133 23.18 -3.13 -20.55
CA VAL A 133 23.22 -2.60 -19.17
C VAL A 133 23.52 -3.72 -18.16
N ILE A 134 22.87 -4.87 -18.25
CA ILE A 134 23.13 -6.02 -17.37
C ILE A 134 24.59 -6.46 -17.46
N ALA A 135 25.16 -6.51 -18.67
CA ALA A 135 26.56 -6.86 -18.86
C ALA A 135 27.51 -5.84 -18.22
N MET A 136 27.22 -4.54 -18.32
CA MET A 136 28.00 -3.48 -17.67
C MET A 136 27.91 -3.55 -16.14
N LEU A 137 26.71 -3.78 -15.60
CA LEU A 137 26.54 -3.97 -14.15
C LEU A 137 27.27 -5.22 -13.63
N LYS A 138 27.22 -6.33 -14.37
CA LYS A 138 28.02 -7.52 -14.03
C LYS A 138 29.52 -7.28 -14.10
N ALA A 139 29.97 -6.38 -14.98
CA ALA A 139 31.37 -5.99 -15.08
C ALA A 139 31.84 -5.09 -13.92
N GLY A 140 30.91 -4.64 -13.05
CA GLY A 140 31.21 -3.84 -11.85
C GLY A 140 31.10 -2.32 -12.06
N ASP A 141 30.55 -1.87 -13.19
CA ASP A 141 30.29 -0.45 -13.40
C ASP A 141 29.22 0.05 -12.43
N ARG A 142 29.49 1.16 -11.73
CA ARG A 142 28.57 1.70 -10.72
C ARG A 142 27.31 2.26 -11.37
N CYS A 143 26.15 1.89 -10.82
CA CYS A 143 24.87 2.57 -11.09
C CYS A 143 24.91 4.02 -10.60
N ASN A 144 25.34 4.95 -11.46
CA ASN A 144 25.28 6.41 -11.21
C ASN A 144 23.94 7.02 -11.67
N THR A 145 22.87 6.23 -11.70
CA THR A 145 21.54 6.62 -12.18
C THR A 145 20.67 7.15 -11.05
N GLU A 146 19.87 8.16 -11.37
CA GLU A 146 18.85 8.70 -10.45
C GLU A 146 17.84 7.60 -10.09
N ALA A 147 17.47 7.52 -8.81
CA ALA A 147 16.54 6.53 -8.30
C ALA A 147 15.20 6.55 -9.06
N GLU A 148 14.74 7.73 -9.48
CA GLU A 148 13.51 7.90 -10.25
C GLU A 148 13.58 7.24 -11.64
N LEU A 149 14.73 7.32 -12.32
CA LEU A 149 14.92 6.66 -13.62
C LEU A 149 14.95 5.14 -13.47
N VAL A 150 15.57 4.64 -12.40
CA VAL A 150 15.59 3.20 -12.08
C VAL A 150 14.17 2.69 -11.81
N VAL A 151 13.39 3.43 -11.02
CA VAL A 151 11.98 3.12 -10.73
C VAL A 151 11.15 3.07 -12.03
N LYS A 152 11.28 4.07 -12.90
CA LYS A 152 10.58 4.11 -14.21
C LYS A 152 10.93 2.91 -15.10
N VAL A 153 12.22 2.56 -15.20
CA VAL A 153 12.66 1.41 -16.00
C VAL A 153 12.13 0.10 -15.43
N LEU A 154 12.24 -0.11 -14.11
CA LEU A 154 11.72 -1.32 -13.46
C LEU A 154 10.20 -1.45 -13.63
N GLN A 155 9.48 -0.34 -13.53
CA GLN A 155 8.04 -0.29 -13.78
C GLN A 155 7.69 -0.68 -15.22
N GLY A 156 8.35 -0.07 -16.21
CA GLY A 156 8.11 -0.42 -17.62
C GLY A 156 8.47 -1.88 -17.94
N LEU A 157 9.50 -2.44 -17.30
CA LEU A 157 9.84 -3.87 -17.41
C LEU A 157 8.80 -4.78 -16.75
N MET A 158 8.20 -4.35 -15.63
CA MET A 158 7.11 -5.06 -14.97
C MET A 158 5.83 -5.06 -15.83
N GLU A 159 5.51 -3.93 -16.48
CA GLU A 159 4.38 -3.83 -17.41
C GLU A 159 4.61 -4.68 -18.67
N ALA A 160 5.83 -4.67 -19.21
CA ALA A 160 6.22 -5.48 -20.36
C ALA A 160 6.47 -6.96 -20.03
N ARG A 161 6.43 -7.37 -18.75
CA ARG A 161 6.73 -8.73 -18.26
C ARG A 161 8.07 -9.27 -18.76
N SER A 162 9.09 -8.43 -18.71
CA SER A 162 10.42 -8.80 -19.19
C SER A 162 11.04 -9.92 -18.33
N PRO A 163 11.65 -10.96 -18.94
CA PRO A 163 12.33 -12.04 -18.20
C PRO A 163 13.61 -11.56 -17.50
N TYR A 164 14.12 -10.38 -17.85
CA TYR A 164 15.35 -9.80 -17.30
C TYR A 164 15.12 -8.97 -16.02
N LEU A 165 13.88 -8.87 -15.54
CA LEU A 165 13.53 -8.06 -14.38
C LEU A 165 14.25 -8.53 -13.11
N GLU A 166 14.20 -9.83 -12.81
CA GLU A 166 14.83 -10.42 -11.62
C GLU A 166 16.35 -10.24 -11.64
N GLU A 167 16.96 -10.46 -12.79
CA GLU A 167 18.39 -10.32 -12.98
C GLU A 167 18.83 -8.86 -12.77
N LEU A 168 18.12 -7.89 -13.36
CA LEU A 168 18.40 -6.47 -13.15
C LEU A 168 18.18 -6.06 -11.69
N LEU A 169 17.09 -6.50 -11.05
CA LEU A 169 16.82 -6.23 -9.64
C LEU A 169 17.96 -6.76 -8.76
N SER A 170 18.39 -8.01 -8.95
CA SER A 170 19.48 -8.60 -8.15
C SER A 170 20.79 -7.79 -8.25
N LEU A 171 21.11 -7.29 -9.45
CA LEU A 171 22.30 -6.48 -9.68
C LEU A 171 22.16 -5.08 -9.06
N LEU A 172 20.97 -4.48 -9.12
CA LEU A 172 20.70 -3.20 -8.47
C LEU A 172 20.75 -3.30 -6.94
N MET A 173 20.18 -4.36 -6.36
CA MET A 173 20.15 -4.56 -4.90
C MET A 173 21.52 -4.84 -4.31
N THR A 174 22.42 -5.48 -5.08
CA THR A 174 23.79 -5.79 -4.64
C THR A 174 24.75 -4.61 -4.79
N GLN A 175 24.50 -3.71 -5.74
CA GLN A 175 25.37 -2.55 -5.98
C GLN A 175 24.95 -1.29 -5.22
N SER A 176 23.65 -1.10 -5.01
CA SER A 176 23.12 0.02 -4.23
C SER A 176 23.24 -0.29 -2.74
N GLY A 177 23.52 0.73 -1.92
CA GLY A 177 23.45 0.59 -0.47
C GLY A 177 22.05 0.13 -0.04
N THR A 178 21.95 -0.67 1.02
CA THR A 178 20.70 -1.27 1.51
C THR A 178 19.57 -0.24 1.65
N ALA A 179 19.85 0.96 2.15
CA ALA A 179 18.89 2.06 2.22
C ALA A 179 18.38 2.58 0.86
N GLY A 180 19.26 2.71 -0.15
CA GLY A 180 18.86 3.09 -1.51
C GLY A 180 17.99 2.01 -2.17
N SER A 181 18.34 0.74 -1.93
CA SER A 181 17.62 -0.42 -2.44
C SER A 181 16.22 -0.53 -1.81
N VAL A 182 16.11 -0.40 -0.49
CA VAL A 182 14.82 -0.43 0.21
C VAL A 182 13.92 0.74 -0.19
N THR A 183 14.47 1.96 -0.31
CA THR A 183 13.67 3.12 -0.72
C THR A 183 13.12 3.02 -2.14
N THR A 184 13.89 2.47 -3.09
CA THR A 184 13.43 2.24 -4.46
C THR A 184 12.32 1.18 -4.53
N LEU A 185 12.48 0.06 -3.82
CA LEU A 185 11.46 -0.98 -3.69
C LEU A 185 10.15 -0.45 -3.08
N ILE A 186 10.23 0.32 -2.00
CA ILE A 186 9.05 0.94 -1.38
C ILE A 186 8.37 1.91 -2.34
N SER A 187 9.14 2.74 -3.06
CA SER A 187 8.54 3.66 -4.05
C SER A 187 7.83 2.93 -5.18
N LEU A 188 8.38 1.81 -5.67
CA LEU A 188 7.73 0.96 -6.68
C LEU A 188 6.40 0.38 -6.16
N LEU A 189 6.38 -0.13 -4.92
CA LEU A 189 5.16 -0.68 -4.32
C LEU A 189 4.10 0.38 -4.05
N LEU A 190 4.49 1.58 -3.59
CA LEU A 190 3.58 2.70 -3.37
C LEU A 190 3.00 3.22 -4.69
N GLN A 191 3.85 3.44 -5.71
CA GLN A 191 3.40 3.94 -7.01
C GLN A 191 2.45 2.94 -7.69
N LYS A 192 2.74 1.64 -7.63
CA LYS A 192 1.87 0.59 -8.14
C LYS A 192 0.51 0.53 -7.40
N SER A 193 0.51 0.83 -6.11
CA SER A 193 -0.71 0.93 -5.31
C SER A 193 -1.56 2.15 -5.67
N GLU A 194 -0.93 3.25 -6.11
CA GLU A 194 -1.62 4.45 -6.56
C GLU A 194 -2.17 4.31 -7.99
N GLU A 195 -1.42 3.67 -8.90
CA GLU A 195 -1.81 3.49 -10.31
C GLU A 195 -2.98 2.51 -10.51
N GLY A 196 -3.13 1.53 -9.62
CA GLY A 196 -4.31 0.66 -9.58
C GLY A 196 -5.62 1.40 -9.30
N ALA A 197 -5.57 2.63 -8.77
CA ALA A 197 -6.75 3.48 -8.58
C ALA A 197 -7.26 4.07 -9.90
N VAL A 198 -6.34 4.50 -10.78
CA VAL A 198 -6.68 5.21 -12.03
C VAL A 198 -7.20 4.26 -13.10
N LYS A 199 -6.70 3.02 -13.16
CA LYS A 199 -7.14 2.02 -14.14
C LYS A 199 -8.48 1.33 -13.76
N LYS A 200 -8.84 1.29 -12.47
CA LYS A 200 -10.08 0.65 -11.97
C LYS A 200 -11.36 1.44 -12.21
N GLU A 201 -11.28 2.73 -12.59
CA GLU A 201 -12.47 3.51 -12.97
C GLU A 201 -12.98 3.17 -14.39
N ALA A 202 -12.19 2.46 -15.21
CA ALA A 202 -12.55 2.15 -16.60
C ALA A 202 -13.15 0.74 -16.82
N ASP A 203 -12.72 -0.29 -16.08
CA ASP A 203 -13.09 -1.68 -16.39
C ASP A 203 -13.69 -2.42 -15.19
N SER A 204 -15.02 -2.33 -15.03
CA SER A 204 -15.76 -3.30 -14.22
C SER A 204 -15.99 -4.57 -15.03
N ASN A 205 -15.05 -5.52 -14.97
CA ASN A 205 -15.31 -6.96 -14.85
C ASN A 205 -14.07 -7.81 -15.15
N ASN A 206 -13.86 -8.79 -14.26
CA ASN A 206 -13.01 -9.98 -14.37
C ASN A 206 -11.49 -9.87 -14.09
N CYS A 207 -11.12 -10.48 -12.95
CA CYS A 207 -9.88 -11.23 -12.70
C CYS A 207 -8.56 -10.48 -12.92
N GLU A 208 -8.32 -9.43 -12.12
CA GLU A 208 -7.01 -8.74 -12.04
C GLU A 208 -6.15 -9.16 -10.83
N VAL A 209 -6.65 -10.03 -9.95
CA VAL A 209 -5.93 -10.49 -8.75
C VAL A 209 -4.64 -11.25 -9.13
N THR A 210 -4.53 -11.78 -10.35
CA THR A 210 -3.40 -12.63 -10.78
C THR A 210 -2.33 -11.91 -11.62
N LYS A 211 -2.63 -10.77 -12.25
CA LYS A 211 -1.73 -10.16 -13.25
C LYS A 211 -0.79 -9.10 -12.67
N SER A 212 -1.24 -8.39 -11.63
CA SER A 212 -0.44 -7.41 -10.88
C SER A 212 0.26 -8.05 -9.67
N GLY A 213 -0.24 -9.18 -9.14
CA GLY A 213 0.27 -9.80 -7.92
C GLY A 213 1.70 -10.36 -7.99
N LEU A 214 2.10 -10.95 -9.13
CA LEU A 214 3.38 -11.67 -9.25
C LEU A 214 4.60 -10.77 -9.06
N SER A 215 4.60 -9.58 -9.68
CA SER A 215 5.73 -8.65 -9.53
C SER A 215 5.73 -7.93 -8.19
N SER A 216 4.59 -7.81 -7.49
CA SER A 216 4.59 -7.31 -6.11
C SER A 216 5.14 -8.34 -5.12
N GLY A 217 4.90 -9.64 -5.34
CA GLY A 217 5.49 -10.71 -4.53
C GLY A 217 7.01 -10.66 -4.57
N LEU A 218 7.59 -10.61 -5.78
CA LEU A 218 9.04 -10.48 -5.96
C LEU A 218 9.63 -9.27 -5.23
N LEU A 219 8.99 -8.09 -5.31
CA LEU A 219 9.46 -6.89 -4.62
C LEU A 219 9.41 -7.06 -3.09
N VAL A 220 8.41 -7.78 -2.57
CA VAL A 220 8.27 -8.09 -1.15
C VAL A 220 9.32 -9.09 -0.70
N ASP A 221 9.64 -10.10 -1.50
CA ASP A 221 10.71 -11.07 -1.20
C ASP A 221 12.07 -10.37 -1.06
N TRP A 222 12.37 -9.43 -1.97
CA TRP A 222 13.57 -8.60 -1.86
C TRP A 222 13.55 -7.67 -0.65
N LEU A 223 12.39 -7.12 -0.27
CA LEU A 223 12.27 -6.30 0.93
C LEU A 223 12.53 -7.11 2.20
N GLU A 224 11.99 -8.33 2.31
CA GLU A 224 12.26 -9.23 3.43
C GLU A 224 13.74 -9.63 3.50
N HIS A 225 14.38 -9.84 2.35
CA HIS A 225 15.81 -10.14 2.30
C HIS A 225 16.69 -8.96 2.74
N LEU A 226 16.32 -7.74 2.37
CA LEU A 226 17.11 -6.52 2.63
C LEU A 226 16.83 -5.87 3.99
N ASP A 227 15.59 -5.96 4.49
CA ASP A 227 15.17 -5.44 5.79
C ASP A 227 14.24 -6.43 6.53
N PRO A 228 14.79 -7.35 7.34
CA PRO A 228 13.99 -8.34 8.06
C PRO A 228 13.11 -7.75 9.17
N GLU A 229 13.38 -6.52 9.65
CA GLU A 229 12.56 -5.85 10.68
C GLU A 229 11.50 -4.92 10.06
N VAL A 230 11.45 -4.79 8.73
CA VAL A 230 10.48 -3.99 7.94
C VAL A 230 10.47 -2.49 8.24
N THR A 231 11.11 -2.04 9.31
CA THR A 231 11.09 -0.66 9.85
C THR A 231 12.48 -0.12 10.18
N SER A 232 13.55 -0.87 9.88
CA SER A 232 14.90 -0.54 10.38
C SER A 232 15.60 0.52 9.53
N VAL A 233 15.31 0.57 8.23
CA VAL A 233 16.11 1.33 7.27
C VAL A 233 15.52 2.71 6.97
N CYS A 234 14.19 2.80 6.80
CA CYS A 234 13.50 4.02 6.36
C CYS A 234 12.09 4.11 6.99
N PRO A 235 11.99 4.40 8.30
CA PRO A 235 10.76 4.23 9.08
C PRO A 235 9.58 5.00 8.50
N ASP A 236 9.76 6.25 8.06
CA ASP A 236 8.67 7.08 7.55
C ASP A 236 8.04 6.51 6.27
N ARG A 237 8.89 6.05 5.33
CA ARG A 237 8.42 5.45 4.07
C ARG A 237 7.84 4.07 4.28
N GLN A 238 8.41 3.29 5.20
CA GLN A 238 7.94 1.95 5.56
C GLN A 238 6.59 2.01 6.27
N GLN A 239 6.41 2.95 7.20
CA GLN A 239 5.11 3.18 7.84
C GLN A 239 4.06 3.68 6.84
N LYS A 240 4.44 4.49 5.85
CA LYS A 240 3.55 4.85 4.75
C LYS A 240 3.14 3.63 3.92
N LEU A 241 4.06 2.71 3.60
CA LEU A 241 3.74 1.47 2.88
C LEU A 241 2.74 0.59 3.65
N LEU A 242 2.96 0.43 4.96
CA LEU A 242 2.18 -0.44 5.82
C LEU A 242 0.80 0.13 6.16
N PHE A 243 0.74 1.43 6.47
CA PHE A 243 -0.45 2.02 7.10
C PHE A 243 -1.07 3.17 6.31
N ALA A 244 -0.53 3.60 5.17
CA ALA A 244 -1.21 4.66 4.41
C ALA A 244 -2.53 4.18 3.82
N LEU A 245 -3.53 5.06 3.91
CA LEU A 245 -4.81 4.88 3.25
C LEU A 245 -4.59 4.95 1.74
N ASN A 246 -4.91 3.84 1.07
CA ASN A 246 -4.85 3.78 -0.38
C ASN A 246 -6.03 4.51 -1.00
N LYS A 247 -5.76 5.26 -2.08
CA LYS A 247 -6.82 5.85 -2.91
C LYS A 247 -7.56 4.78 -3.72
N ALA A 248 -6.86 3.70 -4.10
CA ALA A 248 -7.46 2.55 -4.78
C ALA A 248 -8.31 1.74 -3.80
N ARG A 249 -9.49 1.32 -4.25
CA ARG A 249 -10.44 0.50 -3.48
C ARG A 249 -9.77 -0.81 -3.02
N GLY A 250 -9.58 -0.95 -1.69
CA GLY A 250 -9.06 -2.14 -1.01
C GLY A 250 -7.60 -2.08 -0.57
N SER A 251 -7.29 -2.82 0.51
CA SER A 251 -5.93 -3.04 0.99
C SER A 251 -5.11 -3.82 -0.04
N PRO A 252 -3.83 -3.46 -0.30
CA PRO A 252 -3.02 -4.14 -1.29
C PRO A 252 -2.67 -5.54 -0.78
N ALA A 253 -2.63 -6.53 -1.68
CA ALA A 253 -2.48 -7.95 -1.31
C ALA A 253 -1.21 -8.25 -0.48
N TYR A 254 -0.16 -7.43 -0.60
CA TYR A 254 1.08 -7.59 0.15
C TYR A 254 1.01 -7.10 1.60
N ARG A 255 0.05 -6.22 1.94
CA ARG A 255 0.02 -5.55 3.26
C ARG A 255 -0.19 -6.50 4.43
N PRO A 256 -1.14 -7.47 4.39
CA PRO A 256 -1.30 -8.43 5.48
C PRO A 256 -0.03 -9.25 5.76
N TYR A 257 0.71 -9.61 4.70
CA TYR A 257 1.98 -10.34 4.83
C TYR A 257 3.04 -9.48 5.52
N LEU A 258 3.26 -8.24 5.06
CA LEU A 258 4.23 -7.34 5.67
C LEU A 258 3.88 -7.00 7.13
N LEU A 259 2.60 -6.85 7.46
CA LEU A 259 2.17 -6.65 8.85
C LEU A 259 2.43 -7.88 9.70
N ALA A 260 2.28 -9.09 9.17
CA ALA A 260 2.63 -10.32 9.87
C ALA A 260 4.15 -10.46 10.10
N LEU A 261 4.97 -10.06 9.12
CA LEU A 261 6.42 -9.97 9.32
C LEU A 261 6.75 -8.99 10.44
N LEU A 262 6.15 -7.79 10.40
CA LEU A 262 6.36 -6.76 11.42
C LEU A 262 5.97 -7.27 12.83
N THR A 263 4.84 -7.96 12.99
CA THR A 263 4.38 -8.43 14.32
C THR A 263 5.23 -9.57 14.89
N HIS A 264 5.80 -10.42 14.04
CA HIS A 264 6.47 -11.64 14.49
C HIS A 264 7.99 -11.56 14.49
N GLN A 265 8.60 -10.87 13.53
CA GLN A 265 10.05 -10.82 13.32
C GLN A 265 10.71 -9.60 13.97
N SER A 266 9.98 -8.51 14.20
CA SER A 266 10.55 -7.27 14.75
C SER A 266 10.91 -7.36 16.23
N ASN A 267 11.83 -6.48 16.63
CA ASN A 267 12.13 -6.23 18.03
C ASN A 267 11.00 -5.49 18.74
N TRP A 268 10.86 -5.72 20.05
CA TRP A 268 9.83 -5.08 20.88
C TRP A 268 9.93 -3.55 20.91
N SER A 269 11.15 -3.00 20.87
CA SER A 269 11.38 -1.55 20.81
C SER A 269 10.84 -0.96 19.51
N SER A 270 11.16 -1.58 18.37
CA SER A 270 10.70 -1.18 17.04
C SER A 270 9.16 -1.28 16.96
N LEU A 271 8.60 -2.36 17.51
CA LEU A 271 7.15 -2.56 17.56
C LEU A 271 6.44 -1.49 18.41
N LEU A 272 6.93 -1.22 19.62
CA LEU A 272 6.36 -0.18 20.50
C LEU A 272 6.51 1.21 19.90
N GLN A 273 7.65 1.51 19.26
CA GLN A 273 7.84 2.75 18.53
C GLN A 273 6.82 2.87 17.39
N CYS A 274 6.60 1.80 16.63
CA CYS A 274 5.59 1.77 15.58
C CYS A 274 4.16 1.95 16.14
N ILE A 275 3.83 1.38 17.31
CA ILE A 275 2.54 1.59 17.96
C ILE A 275 2.38 3.06 18.38
N SER A 276 3.41 3.65 19.00
CA SER A 276 3.40 5.05 19.40
C SER A 276 3.26 5.99 18.20
N THR A 277 3.94 5.71 17.09
CA THR A 277 3.79 6.50 15.86
C THR A 277 2.39 6.31 15.31
N ILE A 278 1.84 5.07 15.31
CA ILE A 278 0.47 4.72 14.89
C ILE A 278 -0.63 5.38 15.71
N LEU A 279 -0.34 5.81 16.93
CA LEU A 279 -1.32 6.48 17.80
C LEU A 279 -1.01 7.97 18.01
N SER A 280 0.10 8.47 17.49
CA SER A 280 0.44 9.89 17.53
C SER A 280 -0.41 10.74 16.55
N LYS A 281 -0.78 11.96 16.94
CA LYS A 281 -1.62 12.88 16.13
C LYS A 281 -0.86 13.58 14.98
N HIS A 282 0.47 13.52 14.95
CA HIS A 282 1.30 14.26 13.99
C HIS A 282 1.76 13.35 12.84
N ARG A 283 1.08 13.40 11.68
CA ARG A 283 1.49 12.66 10.47
C ARG A 283 1.20 13.42 9.19
N ASP A 284 2.05 13.15 8.21
CA ASP A 284 1.97 13.73 6.87
C ASP A 284 1.02 12.96 5.93
N TYR A 285 0.49 11.81 6.35
CA TYR A 285 -0.38 10.97 5.53
C TYR A 285 -1.58 10.41 6.32
N LYS A 286 -2.66 10.10 5.60
CA LYS A 286 -3.87 9.48 6.18
C LYS A 286 -3.65 7.99 6.40
N LEU A 287 -4.12 7.48 7.53
CA LEU A 287 -3.97 6.08 7.89
C LEU A 287 -5.10 5.23 7.35
N ASP A 288 -4.79 3.99 7.00
CA ASP A 288 -5.75 2.93 6.81
C ASP A 288 -6.17 2.40 8.20
N PRO A 289 -7.39 2.71 8.67
CA PRO A 289 -7.79 2.40 10.03
C PRO A 289 -7.96 0.88 10.23
N SER A 290 -8.44 0.13 9.23
CA SER A 290 -8.63 -1.32 9.35
C SER A 290 -7.30 -2.04 9.55
N SER A 291 -6.31 -1.76 8.69
CA SER A 291 -4.97 -2.33 8.82
C SER A 291 -4.29 -1.95 10.14
N SER A 292 -4.49 -0.71 10.60
CA SER A 292 -3.94 -0.21 11.87
C SER A 292 -4.57 -0.91 13.08
N LEU A 293 -5.89 -1.07 13.10
CA LEU A 293 -6.62 -1.73 14.18
C LEU A 293 -6.35 -3.24 14.22
N ASP A 294 -6.26 -3.90 13.06
CA ASP A 294 -5.90 -5.32 12.96
C ASP A 294 -4.45 -5.55 13.42
N PHE A 295 -3.53 -4.66 13.09
CA PHE A 295 -2.16 -4.70 13.59
C PHE A 295 -2.09 -4.56 15.11
N LEU A 296 -2.81 -3.59 15.69
CA LEU A 296 -2.87 -3.43 17.15
C LEU A 296 -3.49 -4.66 17.84
N TRP A 297 -4.54 -5.23 17.24
CA TRP A 297 -5.12 -6.48 17.72
C TRP A 297 -4.09 -7.62 17.68
N ALA A 298 -3.37 -7.80 16.57
CA ALA A 298 -2.33 -8.80 16.42
C ALA A 298 -1.20 -8.62 17.44
N CYS A 299 -0.78 -7.38 17.72
CA CYS A 299 0.25 -7.07 18.72
C CYS A 299 -0.11 -7.56 20.13
N SER A 300 -1.39 -7.50 20.50
CA SER A 300 -1.87 -8.01 21.79
C SER A 300 -1.88 -9.54 21.87
N HIS A 301 -1.92 -10.21 20.72
CA HIS A 301 -2.10 -11.66 20.58
C HIS A 301 -0.83 -12.37 20.07
N ILE A 302 0.35 -11.73 20.14
CA ILE A 302 1.61 -12.33 19.69
C ILE A 302 1.90 -13.61 20.49
N PRO A 303 2.04 -14.79 19.84
CA PRO A 303 2.20 -16.07 20.53
C PRO A 303 3.40 -16.11 21.50
N ARG A 304 4.47 -15.37 21.20
CA ARG A 304 5.67 -15.25 22.06
C ARG A 304 5.34 -14.72 23.46
N ILE A 305 4.31 -13.89 23.61
CA ILE A 305 3.87 -13.32 24.89
C ILE A 305 3.10 -14.37 25.73
N TRP A 306 2.45 -15.29 25.04
CA TRP A 306 1.55 -16.29 25.63
C TRP A 306 2.20 -17.68 25.76
N GLN A 307 3.42 -17.85 25.27
CA GLN A 307 4.17 -19.10 25.32
C GLN A 307 4.40 -19.55 26.78
N GLY A 308 4.12 -20.83 27.06
CA GLY A 308 4.28 -21.40 28.40
C GLY A 308 3.18 -21.04 29.39
N ARG A 309 2.15 -20.28 28.99
CA ARG A 309 0.94 -20.08 29.80
C ARG A 309 0.01 -21.28 29.65
N ASP A 310 -0.65 -21.65 30.74
CA ASP A 310 -1.62 -22.75 30.77
C ASP A 310 -2.81 -22.41 29.86
N GLN A 311 -3.01 -23.19 28.79
CA GLN A 311 -4.07 -22.97 27.79
C GLN A 311 -5.47 -23.25 28.36
N LYS A 312 -5.56 -23.95 29.50
CA LYS A 312 -6.81 -24.18 30.25
C LYS A 312 -7.13 -23.00 31.16
N ILE A 313 -7.20 -21.79 30.60
CA ILE A 313 -7.70 -20.63 31.34
C ILE A 313 -9.20 -20.87 31.60
N ARG A 314 -9.59 -21.05 32.86
CA ARG A 314 -11.01 -21.11 33.27
C ARG A 314 -11.73 -19.87 32.71
N GLN A 315 -12.91 -20.06 32.12
CA GLN A 315 -13.76 -19.08 31.42
C GLN A 315 -14.05 -17.74 32.17
N ASN A 316 -13.62 -17.58 33.43
CA ASN A 316 -13.99 -16.48 34.32
C ASN A 316 -12.81 -15.60 34.81
N LYS A 317 -11.61 -15.68 34.22
CA LYS A 317 -10.53 -14.73 34.57
C LYS A 317 -10.48 -13.57 33.58
N THR A 318 -10.53 -12.36 34.14
CA THR A 318 -10.29 -11.06 33.51
C THR A 318 -9.18 -11.15 32.47
N ASP A 319 -9.44 -10.64 31.26
CA ASP A 319 -8.46 -10.55 30.19
C ASP A 319 -7.17 -9.93 30.76
N LYS A 320 -6.07 -10.68 30.69
CA LYS A 320 -4.78 -10.16 31.15
C LYS A 320 -4.28 -9.18 30.11
N PHE A 321 -4.40 -7.91 30.42
CA PHE A 321 -4.02 -6.83 29.54
C PHE A 321 -2.50 -6.73 29.40
N VAL A 322 -2.01 -6.84 28.16
CA VAL A 322 -0.58 -6.93 27.85
C VAL A 322 0.02 -5.54 27.61
N LEU A 323 -0.76 -4.62 27.04
CA LEU A 323 -0.29 -3.33 26.56
C LEU A 323 -1.05 -2.21 27.27
N ARG A 324 -0.30 -1.23 27.78
CA ARG A 324 -0.86 -0.04 28.45
C ARG A 324 -0.65 1.16 27.55
N LEU A 325 -1.76 1.75 27.10
CA LEU A 325 -1.75 2.98 26.32
C LEU A 325 -1.84 4.20 27.24
N ALA A 326 -1.20 5.30 26.83
CA ALA A 326 -1.46 6.60 27.44
C ALA A 326 -2.88 7.08 27.09
N SER A 327 -3.43 8.02 27.88
CA SER A 327 -4.79 8.52 27.62
C SER A 327 -4.94 9.19 26.26
N GLU A 328 -3.90 9.87 25.77
CA GLU A 328 -3.90 10.49 24.43
C GLU A 328 -3.87 9.46 23.30
N GLU A 329 -3.14 8.36 23.48
CA GLU A 329 -3.08 7.25 22.54
C GLU A 329 -4.41 6.49 22.50
N LEU A 330 -5.08 6.37 23.65
CA LEU A 330 -6.41 5.78 23.77
C LEU A 330 -7.49 6.63 23.04
N ILE A 331 -7.42 7.95 23.15
CA ILE A 331 -8.28 8.85 22.37
C ILE A 331 -8.02 8.68 20.88
N SER A 332 -6.74 8.59 20.48
CA SER A 332 -6.37 8.40 19.08
C SER A 332 -6.82 7.04 18.53
N LEU A 333 -6.84 5.99 19.36
CA LEU A 333 -7.44 4.70 19.03
C LEU A 333 -8.95 4.82 18.76
N VAL A 334 -9.66 5.57 19.60
CA VAL A 334 -11.10 5.83 19.42
C VAL A 334 -11.34 6.59 18.12
N ASP A 335 -10.52 7.57 17.78
CA ASP A 335 -10.58 8.28 16.50
C ASP A 335 -10.39 7.34 15.31
N LEU A 336 -9.47 6.36 15.40
CA LEU A 336 -9.28 5.33 14.36
C LEU A 336 -10.52 4.43 14.19
N ILE A 337 -11.16 4.01 15.28
CA ILE A 337 -12.38 3.19 15.24
C ILE A 337 -13.53 3.99 14.58
N LEU A 338 -13.69 5.25 14.96
CA LEU A 338 -14.70 6.12 14.35
C LEU A 338 -14.40 6.34 12.86
N PHE A 339 -13.13 6.52 12.51
CA PHE A 339 -12.70 6.69 11.12
C PHE A 339 -12.93 5.43 10.26
N GLU A 340 -12.67 4.22 10.80
CA GLU A 340 -12.99 2.95 10.12
C GLU A 340 -14.48 2.86 9.77
N SER A 341 -15.34 3.21 10.74
CA SER A 341 -16.78 3.20 10.52
C SER A 341 -17.25 4.25 9.51
N GLU A 342 -16.47 5.33 9.31
CA GLU A 342 -16.74 6.36 8.32
C GLU A 342 -16.38 5.97 6.89
N LEU A 343 -15.22 5.37 6.70
CA LEU A 343 -14.80 4.93 5.37
C LEU A 343 -15.78 3.91 4.81
N ASN A 344 -16.13 2.89 5.61
CA ASN A 344 -17.01 1.82 5.17
C ASN A 344 -18.44 2.28 4.83
N SER A 345 -18.97 3.33 5.48
CA SER A 345 -20.29 3.87 5.09
C SER A 345 -20.28 4.57 3.74
N ARG A 346 -19.13 5.12 3.33
CA ARG A 346 -19.01 5.79 2.02
C ARG A 346 -18.85 4.79 0.88
N GLU A 347 -18.56 3.52 1.19
CA GLU A 347 -18.24 2.47 0.21
C GLU A 347 -19.47 1.73 -0.34
N SER A 348 -20.66 1.92 0.23
CA SER A 348 -21.94 1.37 -0.23
C SER A 348 -22.89 2.46 -0.78
N PRO A 349 -22.88 2.73 -2.11
CA PRO A 349 -23.75 3.74 -2.73
C PRO A 349 -25.14 3.17 -3.06
N GLY A 350 -25.80 2.56 -2.09
CA GLY A 350 -27.18 2.08 -2.21
C GLY A 350 -28.08 2.77 -1.18
N ASP A 351 -29.25 3.23 -1.60
CA ASP A 351 -30.22 4.07 -0.87
C ASP A 351 -30.79 3.49 0.46
N ASP A 352 -30.24 2.38 0.98
CA ASP A 352 -30.67 1.77 2.24
C ASP A 352 -29.92 2.37 3.46
N MET A 353 -30.31 3.59 3.83
CA MET A 353 -29.78 4.31 5.00
C MET A 353 -29.87 3.48 6.32
N GLY A 354 -30.83 2.55 6.43
CA GLY A 354 -30.95 1.66 7.60
C GLY A 354 -29.93 0.51 7.63
N GLY A 355 -29.46 0.03 6.48
CA GLY A 355 -28.48 -1.06 6.39
C GLY A 355 -27.05 -0.59 6.64
N LEU A 356 -26.71 0.63 6.21
CA LEU A 356 -25.38 1.22 6.43
C LEU A 356 -25.06 1.44 7.91
N ASP A 357 -26.03 1.93 8.68
CA ASP A 357 -25.88 2.13 10.11
C ASP A 357 -25.68 0.79 10.85
N GLN A 358 -26.30 -0.29 10.35
CA GLN A 358 -26.16 -1.65 10.89
C GLN A 358 -24.74 -2.22 10.68
N VAL A 359 -24.17 -2.05 9.47
CA VAL A 359 -22.80 -2.50 9.16
C VAL A 359 -21.76 -1.69 9.94
N ALA A 360 -21.96 -0.38 10.06
CA ALA A 360 -21.09 0.45 10.89
C ALA A 360 -21.15 0.04 12.38
N CYS A 361 -22.34 -0.30 12.89
CA CYS A 361 -22.49 -0.79 14.26
C CYS A 361 -21.79 -2.14 14.49
N SER A 362 -21.88 -3.08 13.54
CA SER A 362 -21.22 -4.39 13.66
C SER A 362 -19.69 -4.26 13.62
N LEU A 363 -19.15 -3.32 12.84
CA LEU A 363 -17.72 -3.00 12.85
C LEU A 363 -17.26 -2.37 14.17
N ILE A 364 -17.99 -1.38 14.68
CA ILE A 364 -17.70 -0.79 16.00
C ILE A 364 -17.70 -1.89 17.08
N GLN A 365 -18.65 -2.82 17.00
CA GLN A 365 -18.78 -3.94 17.92
C GLN A 365 -17.63 -4.95 17.79
N SER A 366 -17.10 -5.20 16.58
CA SER A 366 -15.94 -6.09 16.39
C SER A 366 -14.65 -5.52 16.97
N ARG A 367 -14.52 -4.18 17.04
CA ARG A 367 -13.37 -3.48 17.62
C ARG A 367 -13.48 -3.25 19.13
N LEU A 368 -14.65 -3.48 19.73
CA LEU A 368 -14.87 -3.26 21.16
C LEU A 368 -14.00 -4.13 22.08
N PRO A 369 -13.72 -5.42 21.78
CA PRO A 369 -12.77 -6.22 22.56
C PRO A 369 -11.37 -5.62 22.60
N LEU A 370 -10.93 -4.95 21.52
CA LEU A 370 -9.64 -4.26 21.47
C LEU A 370 -9.63 -3.07 22.44
N LEU A 371 -10.67 -2.22 22.38
CA LEU A 371 -10.82 -1.08 23.30
C LEU A 371 -10.91 -1.55 24.77
N HIS A 372 -11.67 -2.63 25.01
CA HIS A 372 -11.75 -3.28 26.31
C HIS A 372 -10.37 -3.71 26.82
N SER A 373 -9.57 -4.31 25.94
CA SER A 373 -8.22 -4.78 26.26
C SER A 373 -7.28 -3.65 26.68
N TYR A 374 -7.40 -2.45 26.11
CA TYR A 374 -6.51 -1.35 26.44
C TYR A 374 -7.00 -0.46 27.59
N CYS A 375 -8.31 -0.44 27.85
CA CYS A 375 -8.87 0.27 28.99
C CYS A 375 -8.56 -0.42 30.33
N ASN A 376 -8.15 -1.70 30.33
CA ASN A 376 -7.81 -2.50 31.51
C ASN A 376 -8.90 -2.65 32.60
N GLY A 377 -10.12 -2.22 32.32
CA GLY A 377 -11.12 -1.99 33.37
C GLY A 377 -10.79 -0.80 34.30
N ASP A 378 -9.79 0.02 33.96
CA ASP A 378 -9.47 1.26 34.66
C ASP A 378 -10.57 2.29 34.37
N LEU A 379 -11.40 2.54 35.37
CA LEU A 379 -12.58 3.40 35.26
C LEU A 379 -12.22 4.84 34.85
N GLU A 380 -11.02 5.33 35.21
CA GLU A 380 -10.49 6.63 34.78
C GLU A 380 -10.27 6.73 33.27
N ASN A 381 -9.76 5.67 32.64
CA ASN A 381 -9.54 5.65 31.19
C ASN A 381 -10.89 5.58 30.45
N ILE A 382 -11.81 4.78 30.97
CA ILE A 382 -13.17 4.66 30.42
C ILE A 382 -13.92 6.00 30.54
N LYS A 383 -13.77 6.70 31.67
CA LYS A 383 -14.32 8.04 31.90
C LYS A 383 -13.77 9.06 30.91
N LYS A 384 -12.45 9.11 30.70
CA LYS A 384 -11.84 10.02 29.73
C LYS A 384 -12.32 9.76 28.30
N VAL A 385 -12.44 8.49 27.91
CA VAL A 385 -12.96 8.11 26.59
C VAL A 385 -14.42 8.54 26.42
N SER A 386 -15.27 8.32 27.42
CA SER A 386 -16.67 8.72 27.35
C SER A 386 -16.84 10.24 27.36
N GLU A 387 -16.08 10.97 28.17
CA GLU A 387 -16.03 12.44 28.15
C GLU A 387 -15.59 12.97 26.77
N TYR A 388 -14.58 12.34 26.16
CA TYR A 388 -14.13 12.68 24.80
C TYR A 388 -15.25 12.47 23.78
N LEU A 389 -15.88 11.29 23.76
CA LEU A 389 -16.99 10.99 22.84
C LEU A 389 -18.16 11.97 23.01
N ILE A 390 -18.49 12.33 24.26
CA ILE A 390 -19.53 13.34 24.53
C ILE A 390 -19.12 14.69 23.98
N SER A 391 -17.86 15.10 24.16
CA SER A 391 -17.35 16.35 23.58
C SER A 391 -17.47 16.33 22.05
N CYS A 392 -17.22 15.19 21.40
CA CYS A 392 -17.36 15.03 19.95
C CYS A 392 -18.83 15.09 19.51
N THR A 393 -19.76 14.48 20.27
CA THR A 393 -21.20 14.59 19.96
C THR A 393 -21.71 16.03 20.01
N LYS A 394 -21.22 16.84 20.97
CA LYS A 394 -21.56 18.26 21.11
C LYS A 394 -20.92 19.13 20.03
N LYS A 395 -19.70 18.81 19.61
CA LYS A 395 -18.99 19.57 18.57
C LYS A 395 -19.58 19.37 17.18
N TYR A 396 -20.11 18.17 16.91
CA TYR A 396 -20.61 17.77 15.60
C TYR A 396 -22.09 17.39 15.66
N GLU A 397 -22.93 18.25 16.25
CA GLU A 397 -24.38 18.05 16.33
C GLU A 397 -24.98 17.72 14.94
N ASP A 398 -25.89 16.75 14.91
CA ASP A 398 -26.56 16.18 13.72
C ASP A 398 -25.70 15.53 12.63
N SER A 399 -24.39 15.36 12.85
CA SER A 399 -23.52 14.64 11.92
C SER A 399 -23.61 13.10 12.06
N VAL A 400 -23.21 12.38 11.00
CA VAL A 400 -23.01 10.91 11.02
C VAL A 400 -21.99 10.51 12.11
N ILE A 401 -21.00 11.37 12.38
CA ILE A 401 -20.00 11.17 13.43
C ILE A 401 -20.65 11.21 14.80
N SER A 402 -21.61 12.11 15.05
CA SER A 402 -22.34 12.17 16.31
C SER A 402 -23.13 10.89 16.58
N LYS A 403 -23.82 10.36 15.56
CA LYS A 403 -24.51 9.06 15.67
C LYS A 403 -23.54 7.92 16.00
N ARG A 404 -22.36 7.88 15.38
CA ARG A 404 -21.33 6.86 15.67
C ARG A 404 -20.72 6.99 17.05
N CYS A 405 -20.45 8.21 17.50
CA CYS A 405 -20.00 8.48 18.86
C CYS A 405 -21.06 8.00 19.87
N GLN A 406 -22.34 8.28 19.62
CA GLN A 406 -23.45 7.79 20.44
C GLN A 406 -23.53 6.26 20.43
N ASN A 407 -23.34 5.61 19.28
CA ASN A 407 -23.31 4.14 19.16
C ASN A 407 -22.17 3.53 19.96
N LEU A 408 -20.95 4.04 19.79
CA LEU A 408 -19.78 3.56 20.53
C LEU A 408 -19.96 3.79 22.04
N LEU A 409 -20.49 4.95 22.44
CA LEU A 409 -20.77 5.28 23.83
C LEU A 409 -21.83 4.32 24.43
N LEU A 410 -22.87 3.97 23.67
CA LEU A 410 -23.84 2.95 24.06
C LEU A 410 -23.17 1.57 24.24
N GLN A 411 -22.28 1.16 23.33
CA GLN A 411 -21.56 -0.11 23.44
C GLN A 411 -20.62 -0.16 24.67
N ILE A 412 -19.92 0.95 24.95
CA ILE A 412 -19.09 1.10 26.16
C ILE A 412 -19.96 1.00 27.40
N TYR A 413 -21.09 1.70 27.45
CA TYR A 413 -22.04 1.62 28.56
C TYR A 413 -22.54 0.19 28.79
N LEU A 414 -22.89 -0.53 27.72
CA LEU A 414 -23.34 -1.91 27.84
C LEU A 414 -22.24 -2.83 28.40
N HIS A 415 -20.96 -2.56 28.15
CA HIS A 415 -19.87 -3.35 28.74
C HIS A 415 -19.48 -2.88 30.15
N PHE A 416 -19.64 -1.58 30.43
CA PHE A 416 -19.30 -0.92 31.68
C PHE A 416 -20.44 -0.02 32.15
N PRO A 417 -21.50 -0.57 32.77
CA PRO A 417 -22.65 0.21 33.20
C PRO A 417 -22.31 1.25 34.29
N GLU A 418 -21.24 1.02 35.05
CA GLU A 418 -20.72 1.92 36.09
C GLU A 418 -20.36 3.31 35.55
N VAL A 419 -20.10 3.44 34.24
CA VAL A 419 -19.75 4.71 33.59
C VAL A 419 -20.83 5.79 33.80
N ILE A 420 -22.11 5.40 33.90
CA ILE A 420 -23.22 6.35 34.14
C ILE A 420 -23.09 7.07 35.48
N GLN A 421 -22.47 6.45 36.48
CA GLN A 421 -22.27 7.10 37.79
C GLN A 421 -21.29 8.27 37.71
N HIS A 422 -20.44 8.28 36.68
CA HIS A 422 -19.36 9.25 36.55
C HIS A 422 -19.56 10.22 35.40
N VAL A 423 -20.44 9.90 34.45
CA VAL A 423 -20.63 10.66 33.21
C VAL A 423 -22.11 10.73 32.82
N THR A 424 -22.59 11.93 32.51
CA THR A 424 -23.95 12.16 32.00
C THR A 424 -24.03 11.87 30.51
N LEU A 425 -24.71 10.78 30.14
CA LEU A 425 -24.91 10.38 28.75
C LEU A 425 -25.89 11.33 28.03
N PRO A 426 -25.62 11.74 26.77
CA PRO A 426 -26.56 12.50 25.96
C PRO A 426 -27.88 11.75 25.72
N GLU A 427 -29.00 12.47 25.68
CA GLU A 427 -30.35 11.89 25.54
C GLU A 427 -30.51 11.01 24.29
N GLY A 428 -29.83 11.35 23.19
CA GLY A 428 -29.86 10.58 21.94
C GLY A 428 -29.12 9.23 21.95
N THR A 429 -28.30 8.96 22.97
CA THR A 429 -27.48 7.72 23.04
C THR A 429 -28.30 6.43 23.07
N PHE A 430 -29.48 6.48 23.68
CA PHE A 430 -30.36 5.33 23.85
C PHE A 430 -31.40 5.18 22.73
N SER A 431 -31.57 6.20 21.89
CA SER A 431 -32.47 6.18 20.73
C SER A 431 -31.85 5.47 19.51
N SER A 432 -30.55 5.22 19.54
CA SER A 432 -29.88 4.47 18.49
C SER A 432 -30.25 2.98 18.53
N GLY A 433 -30.67 2.41 17.40
CA GLY A 433 -31.03 1.00 17.22
C GLY A 433 -29.93 -0.03 17.53
N GLY A 434 -28.74 0.41 17.97
CA GLY A 434 -27.64 -0.44 18.41
C GLY A 434 -27.91 -1.21 19.72
N ALA A 435 -28.92 -0.83 20.51
CA ALA A 435 -29.24 -1.51 21.76
C ALA A 435 -29.70 -2.97 21.54
N ALA A 436 -30.46 -3.26 20.48
CA ALA A 436 -30.97 -4.60 20.21
C ALA A 436 -29.91 -5.58 19.66
N HIS A 437 -28.83 -5.06 19.07
CA HIS A 437 -27.88 -5.84 18.26
C HIS A 437 -26.50 -6.03 18.90
N SER A 438 -26.26 -5.38 20.03
CA SER A 438 -25.02 -5.55 20.82
C SER A 438 -24.91 -6.96 21.39
N ASN A 439 -23.68 -7.50 21.41
CA ASN A 439 -23.35 -8.78 22.01
C ASN A 439 -23.80 -8.83 23.48
N SER A 440 -24.05 -10.04 23.98
CA SER A 440 -24.49 -10.27 25.37
C SER A 440 -23.54 -9.61 26.37
N CYS A 441 -24.03 -8.61 27.08
CA CYS A 441 -23.37 -8.04 28.25
C CYS A 441 -23.38 -9.07 29.39
N LYS A 442 -22.38 -9.04 30.28
CA LYS A 442 -22.40 -9.87 31.50
C LYS A 442 -23.64 -9.61 32.36
N LEU A 443 -24.12 -8.37 32.39
CA LEU A 443 -25.38 -8.03 33.05
C LEU A 443 -26.60 -8.57 32.31
N ASP A 444 -26.54 -8.85 31.00
CA ASP A 444 -27.67 -9.49 30.32
C ASP A 444 -27.91 -10.89 30.88
N VAL A 445 -26.85 -11.65 31.20
CA VAL A 445 -26.99 -12.95 31.87
C VAL A 445 -27.62 -12.80 33.26
N LEU A 446 -27.26 -11.74 34.00
CA LEU A 446 -27.87 -11.45 35.30
C LEU A 446 -29.34 -11.05 35.17
N VAL A 447 -29.67 -10.14 34.25
CA VAL A 447 -31.05 -9.70 33.99
C VAL A 447 -31.89 -10.87 33.51
N HIS A 448 -31.39 -11.66 32.58
CA HIS A 448 -32.01 -12.91 32.13
C HIS A 448 -32.34 -13.81 33.32
N ARG A 449 -31.35 -14.10 34.17
CA ARG A 449 -31.54 -14.96 35.34
C ARG A 449 -32.54 -14.38 36.34
N LEU A 450 -32.52 -13.08 36.60
CA LEU A 450 -33.46 -12.40 37.49
C LEU A 450 -34.89 -12.46 36.95
N VAL A 451 -35.08 -12.22 35.64
CA VAL A 451 -36.39 -12.29 35.00
C VAL A 451 -36.90 -13.73 34.95
N THR A 452 -36.04 -14.71 34.69
CA THR A 452 -36.43 -16.14 34.75
C THR A 452 -36.79 -16.57 36.17
N LEU A 453 -36.06 -16.09 37.19
CA LEU A 453 -36.42 -16.34 38.59
C LEU A 453 -37.76 -15.72 38.99
N LEU A 454 -38.12 -14.57 38.43
CA LEU A 454 -39.45 -13.97 38.60
C LEU A 454 -40.56 -14.78 37.90
N ALA A 455 -40.20 -15.49 36.83
CA ALA A 455 -41.11 -16.34 36.09
C ALA A 455 -41.25 -17.75 36.70
N ASP A 456 -40.38 -18.14 37.62
CA ASP A 456 -40.43 -19.43 38.31
C ASP A 456 -41.46 -19.37 39.46
N VAL A 457 -42.50 -20.21 39.38
CA VAL A 457 -43.57 -20.30 40.39
C VAL A 457 -43.39 -21.61 41.14
N GLY A 458 -42.59 -21.58 42.21
CA GLY A 458 -42.50 -22.69 43.16
C GLY A 458 -43.32 -22.39 44.41
N ASP A 459 -44.15 -23.33 44.87
CA ASP A 459 -45.01 -23.19 46.06
C ASP A 459 -44.27 -23.21 47.41
N SER A 460 -42.93 -23.06 47.40
CA SER A 460 -42.13 -23.03 48.63
C SER A 460 -41.90 -21.60 49.13
N LYS A 461 -41.92 -21.39 50.45
CA LYS A 461 -41.52 -20.11 51.07
C LYS A 461 -40.13 -19.62 50.62
N SER A 462 -39.23 -20.56 50.30
CA SER A 462 -37.89 -20.24 49.77
C SER A 462 -37.90 -19.68 48.35
N ALA A 463 -38.90 -20.05 47.53
CA ALA A 463 -39.07 -19.55 46.18
C ALA A 463 -39.73 -18.17 46.20
N GLU A 464 -40.70 -17.96 47.09
CA GLU A 464 -41.33 -16.64 47.31
C GLU A 464 -40.31 -15.57 47.72
N ASN A 465 -39.41 -15.87 48.67
CA ASN A 465 -38.34 -14.96 49.06
C ASN A 465 -37.35 -14.67 47.92
N ARG A 466 -36.99 -15.69 47.12
CA ARG A 466 -36.12 -15.51 45.94
C ARG A 466 -36.78 -14.63 44.88
N ALA A 467 -38.10 -14.77 44.68
CA ALA A 467 -38.86 -13.95 43.77
C ALA A 467 -38.98 -12.50 44.27
N SER A 468 -39.16 -12.28 45.58
CA SER A 468 -39.16 -10.92 46.15
C SER A 468 -37.82 -10.22 45.99
N ASP A 469 -36.71 -10.93 46.21
CA ASP A 469 -35.36 -10.40 46.03
C ASP A 469 -35.10 -10.07 44.55
N ALA A 470 -35.50 -10.97 43.64
CA ALA A 470 -35.39 -10.75 42.21
C ALA A 470 -36.24 -9.54 41.75
N ASN A 471 -37.43 -9.33 42.32
CA ASN A 471 -38.31 -8.21 42.00
C ASN A 471 -37.67 -6.89 42.44
N LEU A 472 -37.13 -6.83 43.65
CA LEU A 472 -36.43 -5.65 44.16
C LEU A 472 -35.19 -5.34 43.30
N ALA A 473 -34.41 -6.36 42.95
CA ALA A 473 -33.24 -6.21 42.08
C ALA A 473 -33.63 -5.69 40.68
N CYS A 474 -34.68 -6.24 40.06
CA CYS A 474 -35.21 -5.77 38.78
C CYS A 474 -35.69 -4.33 38.84
N ARG A 475 -36.43 -3.93 39.89
CA ARG A 475 -36.87 -2.53 40.06
C ARG A 475 -35.69 -1.57 40.21
N LYS A 476 -34.68 -1.95 41.00
CA LYS A 476 -33.46 -1.15 41.17
C LYS A 476 -32.72 -1.02 39.83
N LEU A 477 -32.61 -2.10 39.08
CA LEU A 477 -31.96 -2.13 37.77
C LEU A 477 -32.75 -1.32 36.72
N ALA A 478 -34.08 -1.30 36.78
CA ALA A 478 -34.93 -0.47 35.91
C ALA A 478 -34.69 1.02 36.11
N VAL A 479 -34.48 1.43 37.37
CA VAL A 479 -34.21 2.83 37.72
C VAL A 479 -32.80 3.23 37.34
N SER A 480 -31.80 2.39 37.62
CA SER A 480 -30.39 2.74 37.36
C SER A 480 -29.97 2.53 35.91
N HIS A 481 -30.50 1.50 35.25
CA HIS A 481 -30.07 1.01 33.93
C HIS A 481 -31.26 0.56 33.07
N PRO A 482 -32.18 1.48 32.70
CA PRO A 482 -33.43 1.14 32.03
C PRO A 482 -33.23 0.37 30.71
N VAL A 483 -32.18 0.72 29.95
CA VAL A 483 -31.87 0.08 28.66
C VAL A 483 -31.56 -1.40 28.77
N LEU A 484 -30.94 -1.86 29.87
CA LEU A 484 -30.65 -3.28 30.07
C LEU A 484 -31.95 -4.10 30.20
N LEU A 485 -32.97 -3.57 30.88
CA LEU A 485 -34.27 -4.24 30.96
C LEU A 485 -35.08 -4.13 29.67
N LEU A 486 -35.04 -2.98 28.99
CA LEU A 486 -35.72 -2.80 27.70
C LEU A 486 -35.23 -3.80 26.64
N ARG A 487 -33.94 -4.16 26.64
CA ARG A 487 -33.39 -5.21 25.77
C ARG A 487 -34.01 -6.60 26.03
N HIS A 488 -34.45 -6.88 27.25
CA HIS A 488 -35.06 -8.15 27.63
C HIS A 488 -36.60 -8.15 27.52
N LEU A 489 -37.19 -7.08 26.97
CA LEU A 489 -38.65 -6.93 26.91
C LEU A 489 -39.33 -8.03 26.07
N SER A 490 -38.69 -8.47 24.99
CA SER A 490 -39.18 -9.58 24.15
C SER A 490 -39.28 -10.90 24.93
N MET A 491 -38.29 -11.18 25.78
CA MET A 491 -38.28 -12.33 26.67
C MET A 491 -39.35 -12.22 27.76
N ILE A 492 -39.50 -11.04 28.38
CA ILE A 492 -40.56 -10.77 29.35
C ILE A 492 -41.94 -11.02 28.71
N ALA A 493 -42.15 -10.50 27.49
CA ALA A 493 -43.38 -10.71 26.75
C ALA A 493 -43.63 -12.21 26.50
N GLY A 494 -42.62 -12.96 26.05
CA GLY A 494 -42.74 -14.41 25.84
C GLY A 494 -43.13 -15.19 27.11
N LEU A 495 -42.51 -14.87 28.24
CA LEU A 495 -42.81 -15.49 29.54
C LEU A 495 -44.25 -15.21 30.00
N LEU A 496 -44.77 -14.02 29.72
CA LEU A 496 -46.16 -13.67 30.02
C LEU A 496 -47.16 -14.40 29.11
N HIS A 497 -46.87 -14.52 27.81
CA HIS A 497 -47.74 -15.23 26.85
C HIS A 497 -47.84 -16.72 27.16
N SER A 498 -46.73 -17.39 27.51
CA SER A 498 -46.74 -18.81 27.87
C SER A 498 -47.66 -19.13 29.06
N ARG A 499 -47.85 -18.17 29.97
CA ARG A 499 -48.73 -18.35 31.13
C ARG A 499 -50.22 -18.26 30.79
N ILE A 500 -50.58 -17.43 29.81
CA ILE A 500 -51.97 -17.33 29.34
C ILE A 500 -52.42 -18.68 28.76
N HIS A 501 -51.53 -19.40 28.08
CA HIS A 501 -51.84 -20.71 27.52
C HIS A 501 -51.91 -21.85 28.57
N LEU A 502 -51.22 -21.74 29.71
CA LEU A 502 -51.24 -22.75 30.77
C LEU A 502 -52.44 -22.60 31.73
N ASN A 503 -52.96 -21.40 31.92
CA ASN A 503 -54.13 -21.15 32.80
C ASN A 503 -55.50 -21.40 32.12
N LEU A 504 -55.49 -21.83 30.85
CA LEU A 504 -56.69 -22.14 30.06
C LEU A 504 -56.99 -23.65 29.96
N HIS A 505 -56.27 -24.49 30.71
CA HIS A 505 -56.52 -25.93 30.83
C HIS A 505 -56.70 -26.38 32.28
#